data_AF-A0A927XT61-F1
#
_entry.id   AF-A0A927XT61-F1
#
_cell.length_a   1.000
_cell.length_b   1.000
_cell.length_c   1.000
_cell.angle_alpha   90.00
_cell.angle_beta   90.00
_cell.angle_gamma   90.00
#
_symmetry.space_group_name_H-M   'P 1'
#
loop_
_entity.id
_entity.type
_entity.pdbx_description
1 polymer ?
#
loop_
_entity_poly.entity_id
_entity_poly.type
_entity_poly.pdbx_seq_one_letter_code
_entity_poly.pdbx_strand_id
1 'polypeptide(L)'
;MIYRKFGNTGEMISALGFGCMRFPEYEKDGKKFVDIEKTDEMIAEAYKLGVNYFDSAPYYCNKNSEAALGHGVKAFRDKILLSTKFPGEGAEQPGMYRRRLETSLANLDTDHVDFYHFWGISRKYFDEVMIPCGLLEEARKAKEEGLIRHISFSFHDEPSAIKHIIDGSEERGVPMESMLVQYNLLDRSNEEMLTYAQSKGLGTVAMGPVGGGRLSAPTELYAKLTGGASIPTYELAFKFVLGNPDLNCALSGMQTLDMVKQNAALASKAEGFSKEEWEKLGSAMEDLKKFSELYCTGCKYCQPCPAGIEIPAIFNMYTYHNVYGLTGHAQHMFDEYVKKGGKLHADCKNCGFCEKKCPQHLQIRELLQKVEAVFNK
;
A
#
# COMPACT_ATOMS: atom_id res chain seq x y z
N MET A 1 -4.34 -16.66 13.66
CA MET A 1 -3.45 -16.03 12.67
C MET A 1 -2.41 -17.04 12.20
N ILE A 2 -2.15 -17.12 10.90
CA ILE A 2 -0.98 -17.85 10.38
C ILE A 2 0.25 -16.94 10.44
N TYR A 3 1.37 -17.51 10.86
CA TYR A 3 2.66 -16.84 10.85
C TYR A 3 3.59 -17.50 9.84
N ARG A 4 4.35 -16.68 9.10
CA ARG A 4 5.29 -17.13 8.06
C ARG A 4 6.70 -16.65 8.43
N LYS A 5 7.71 -17.46 8.12
CA LYS A 5 9.10 -17.01 8.23
C LYS A 5 9.31 -15.83 7.29
N PHE A 6 9.84 -14.72 7.78
CA PHE A 6 10.01 -13.52 6.97
C PHE A 6 11.42 -13.44 6.38
N GLY A 7 11.63 -14.13 5.25
CA GLY A 7 12.95 -14.24 4.63
C GLY A 7 14.00 -14.79 5.61
N ASN A 8 15.18 -14.16 5.63
CA ASN A 8 16.29 -14.47 6.53
C ASN A 8 16.39 -13.53 7.74
N THR A 9 15.36 -12.73 8.00
CA THR A 9 15.35 -11.76 9.12
C THR A 9 15.36 -12.42 10.50
N GLY A 10 14.95 -13.68 10.58
CA GLY A 10 14.71 -14.40 11.84
C GLY A 10 13.30 -14.19 12.40
N GLU A 11 12.50 -13.31 11.79
CA GLU A 11 11.15 -12.99 12.24
C GLU A 11 10.09 -13.95 11.73
N MET A 12 9.03 -14.10 12.53
CA MET A 12 7.79 -14.75 12.14
C MET A 12 6.72 -13.67 11.96
N ILE A 13 6.35 -13.38 10.72
CA ILE A 13 5.37 -12.34 10.37
C ILE A 13 3.97 -12.91 10.24
N SER A 14 2.95 -12.21 10.74
CA SER A 14 1.55 -12.58 10.51
C SER A 14 1.20 -12.46 9.04
N ALA A 15 0.39 -13.39 8.53
CA ALA A 15 -0.03 -13.38 7.13
C ALA A 15 -0.82 -12.11 6.74
N LEU A 16 -1.47 -11.46 7.72
CA LEU A 16 -2.05 -10.13 7.58
C LEU A 16 -1.17 -9.10 8.28
N GLY A 17 -0.89 -7.98 7.60
CA GLY A 17 -0.30 -6.78 8.18
C GLY A 17 -1.32 -5.65 8.27
N PHE A 18 -1.16 -4.78 9.26
CA PHE A 18 -1.98 -3.58 9.42
C PHE A 18 -1.34 -2.38 8.70
N GLY A 19 -1.94 -1.96 7.58
CA GLY A 19 -1.51 -0.78 6.84
C GLY A 19 -2.12 0.51 7.40
N CYS A 20 -1.28 1.44 7.86
CA CYS A 20 -1.70 2.63 8.60
C CYS A 20 -2.01 3.85 7.72
N MET A 21 -2.04 3.69 6.39
CA MET A 21 -2.37 4.77 5.43
C MET A 21 -3.86 5.19 5.50
N ARG A 22 -4.72 4.30 6.01
CA ARG A 22 -6.18 4.42 5.91
C ARG A 22 -6.89 4.54 7.26
N PHE A 23 -6.18 4.98 8.30
CA PHE A 23 -6.82 5.22 9.59
C PHE A 23 -8.06 6.12 9.43
N PRO A 24 -9.10 5.93 10.25
CA PRO A 24 -10.24 6.82 10.27
C PRO A 24 -9.79 8.25 10.54
N GLU A 25 -10.23 9.19 9.70
CA GLU A 25 -9.90 10.62 9.83
C GLU A 25 -11.18 11.45 10.00
N TYR A 26 -11.09 12.53 10.74
CA TYR A 26 -12.10 13.58 10.82
C TYR A 26 -11.49 14.95 10.51
N GLU A 27 -12.33 15.91 10.15
CA GLU A 27 -11.91 17.28 9.86
C GLU A 27 -12.41 18.23 10.95
N LYS A 28 -11.52 19.11 11.43
CA LYS A 28 -11.82 20.17 12.38
C LYS A 28 -11.01 21.41 12.01
N ASP A 29 -11.68 22.56 11.89
CA ASP A 29 -11.06 23.85 11.54
C ASP A 29 -10.20 23.79 10.26
N GLY A 30 -10.66 23.06 9.24
CA GLY A 30 -9.96 22.87 7.95
C GLY A 30 -8.71 22.00 8.02
N LYS A 31 -8.47 21.31 9.14
CA LYS A 31 -7.37 20.35 9.33
C LYS A 31 -7.91 18.94 9.54
N LYS A 32 -7.21 17.96 8.98
CA LYS A 32 -7.55 16.54 9.12
C LYS A 32 -6.73 15.91 10.23
N PHE A 33 -7.41 15.13 11.06
CA PHE A 33 -6.85 14.42 12.20
C PHE A 33 -7.25 12.96 12.14
N VAL A 34 -6.41 12.08 12.68
CA VAL A 34 -6.78 10.69 12.92
C VAL A 34 -7.73 10.62 14.12
N ASP A 35 -8.79 9.83 14.01
CA ASP A 35 -9.66 9.46 15.12
C ASP A 35 -8.93 8.45 16.01
N ILE A 36 -8.27 8.94 17.06
CA ILE A 36 -7.39 8.14 17.93
C ILE A 36 -8.16 7.03 18.63
N GLU A 37 -9.35 7.31 19.16
CA GLU A 37 -10.14 6.30 19.89
C GLU A 37 -10.50 5.10 19.01
N LYS A 38 -11.00 5.35 17.79
CA LYS A 38 -11.30 4.27 16.83
C LYS A 38 -10.04 3.58 16.35
N THR A 39 -8.97 4.33 16.14
CA THR A 39 -7.69 3.79 15.67
C THR A 39 -7.09 2.85 16.71
N ASP A 40 -7.05 3.24 17.98
CA ASP A 40 -6.56 2.42 19.08
C ASP A 40 -7.38 1.14 19.24
N GLU A 41 -8.72 1.23 19.15
CA GLU A 41 -9.60 0.06 19.19
C GLU A 41 -9.25 -0.93 18.07
N MET A 42 -9.06 -0.43 16.84
CA MET A 42 -8.72 -1.24 15.67
C MET A 42 -7.32 -1.87 15.79
N ILE A 43 -6.32 -1.13 16.25
CA ILE A 43 -4.95 -1.65 16.45
C ILE A 43 -4.95 -2.71 17.56
N ALA A 44 -5.60 -2.44 18.70
CA ALA A 44 -5.69 -3.38 19.80
C ALA A 44 -6.41 -4.68 19.41
N GLU A 45 -7.51 -4.56 18.64
CA GLU A 45 -8.22 -5.74 18.13
C GLU A 45 -7.38 -6.53 17.13
N ALA A 46 -6.70 -5.86 16.20
CA ALA A 46 -5.80 -6.52 15.25
C ALA A 46 -4.71 -7.32 15.99
N TYR A 47 -4.09 -6.71 17.01
CA TYR A 47 -3.10 -7.37 17.86
C TYR A 47 -3.68 -8.58 18.60
N LYS A 48 -4.86 -8.45 19.23
CA LYS A 48 -5.55 -9.57 19.90
C LYS A 48 -5.85 -10.74 18.95
N LEU A 49 -6.15 -10.44 17.70
CA LEU A 49 -6.39 -11.44 16.65
C LEU A 49 -5.10 -12.02 16.04
N GLY A 50 -3.94 -11.59 16.52
CA GLY A 50 -2.61 -12.11 16.19
C GLY A 50 -1.90 -11.36 15.06
N VAL A 51 -2.37 -10.19 14.63
CA VAL A 51 -1.58 -9.35 13.72
C VAL A 51 -0.37 -8.82 14.48
N ASN A 52 0.83 -9.06 13.94
CA ASN A 52 2.07 -8.58 14.55
C ASN A 52 2.86 -7.61 13.68
N TYR A 53 2.45 -7.32 12.43
CA TYR A 53 3.15 -6.36 11.57
C TYR A 53 2.29 -5.12 11.29
N PHE A 54 2.84 -3.95 11.63
CA PHE A 54 2.17 -2.65 11.49
C PHE A 54 3.05 -1.70 10.67
N ASP A 55 2.53 -1.19 9.55
CA ASP A 55 3.28 -0.37 8.60
C ASP A 55 2.71 1.05 8.48
N SER A 56 3.51 2.05 8.80
CA SER A 56 3.21 3.49 8.67
C SER A 56 4.18 4.19 7.72
N ALA A 57 4.06 5.52 7.57
CA ALA A 57 5.00 6.36 6.85
C ALA A 57 4.81 7.85 7.24
N PRO A 58 5.84 8.71 7.10
CA PRO A 58 5.81 10.11 7.53
C PRO A 58 4.70 10.97 6.92
N TYR A 59 4.17 10.65 5.74
CA TYR A 59 3.12 11.45 5.08
C TYR A 59 1.72 10.84 5.15
N TYR A 60 1.56 9.67 5.77
CA TYR A 60 0.25 9.05 5.91
C TYR A 60 -0.66 9.86 6.83
N CYS A 61 -1.95 9.87 6.50
CA CYS A 61 -3.00 10.57 7.26
C CYS A 61 -2.62 12.03 7.60
N ASN A 62 -2.16 12.78 6.60
CA ASN A 62 -1.72 14.17 6.77
C ASN A 62 -0.58 14.34 7.80
N LYS A 63 0.34 13.38 7.84
CA LYS A 63 1.46 13.26 8.80
C LYS A 63 1.08 12.85 10.22
N ASN A 64 -0.16 12.40 10.45
CA ASN A 64 -0.61 11.96 11.78
C ASN A 64 -0.50 10.44 12.01
N SER A 65 -0.22 9.65 10.96
CA SER A 65 -0.27 8.18 11.06
C SER A 65 0.80 7.60 12.00
N GLU A 66 2.03 8.11 11.97
CA GLU A 66 3.10 7.63 12.86
C GLU A 66 2.75 7.90 14.33
N ALA A 67 2.28 9.11 14.66
CA ALA A 67 1.87 9.45 16.02
C ALA A 67 0.67 8.62 16.51
N ALA A 68 -0.34 8.42 15.66
CA ALA A 68 -1.48 7.58 16.00
C ALA A 68 -1.10 6.11 16.20
N LEU A 69 -0.20 5.58 15.35
CA LEU A 69 0.28 4.22 15.50
C LEU A 69 1.10 4.05 16.78
N GLY A 70 2.04 4.95 17.05
CA GLY A 70 2.86 4.95 18.27
C GLY A 70 2.01 4.95 19.54
N HIS A 71 0.98 5.79 19.57
CA HIS A 71 -0.01 5.80 20.65
C HIS A 71 -0.71 4.45 20.82
N GLY A 72 -1.27 3.91 19.74
CA GLY A 72 -2.10 2.70 19.78
C GLY A 72 -1.33 1.42 20.11
N VAL A 73 -0.02 1.35 19.82
CA VAL A 73 0.79 0.15 20.07
C VAL A 73 1.52 0.16 21.41
N LYS A 74 1.49 1.27 22.16
CA LYS A 74 2.33 1.49 23.35
C LYS A 74 2.30 0.36 24.37
N ALA A 75 1.13 -0.26 24.59
CA ALA A 75 0.96 -1.36 25.54
C ALA A 75 1.59 -2.70 25.10
N PHE A 76 1.97 -2.84 23.83
CA PHE A 76 2.48 -4.09 23.25
C PHE A 76 3.58 -3.86 22.20
N ARG A 77 4.26 -2.71 22.23
CA ARG A 77 5.32 -2.33 21.28
C ARG A 77 6.40 -3.40 21.14
N ASP A 78 6.85 -3.99 22.25
CA ASP A 78 7.91 -5.02 22.26
C ASP A 78 7.46 -6.39 21.75
N LYS A 79 6.18 -6.54 21.39
CA LYS A 79 5.57 -7.81 20.96
C LYS A 79 5.14 -7.78 19.48
N ILE A 80 5.43 -6.69 18.79
CA ILE A 80 5.05 -6.46 17.40
C ILE A 80 6.27 -6.01 16.58
N LEU A 81 6.11 -6.11 15.28
CA LEU A 81 6.99 -5.65 14.24
C LEU A 81 6.45 -4.33 13.67
N LEU A 82 7.23 -3.27 13.84
CA LEU A 82 6.89 -1.92 13.44
C LEU A 82 7.68 -1.49 12.21
N SER A 83 6.99 -0.89 11.24
CA SER A 83 7.59 -0.39 10.00
C SER A 83 7.26 1.08 9.76
N THR A 84 8.26 1.82 9.30
CA THR A 84 8.09 3.15 8.69
C THR A 84 9.08 3.35 7.54
N LYS A 85 9.12 4.54 6.93
CA LYS A 85 9.78 4.75 5.65
C LYS A 85 10.64 6.01 5.63
N PHE A 86 11.79 5.92 4.98
CA PHE A 86 12.64 7.06 4.65
C PHE A 86 12.08 7.78 3.42
N PRO A 87 11.56 9.02 3.57
CA PRO A 87 11.16 9.84 2.45
C PRO A 87 12.43 10.36 1.76
N GLY A 88 12.66 9.95 0.51
CA GLY A 88 13.89 10.25 -0.23
C GLY A 88 14.12 11.73 -0.54
N GLU A 89 13.18 12.61 -0.24
CA GLU A 89 13.31 14.04 -0.54
C GLU A 89 14.41 14.70 0.31
N GLY A 90 15.40 15.27 -0.39
CA GLY A 90 16.56 15.95 0.21
C GLY A 90 17.65 14.99 0.70
N ALA A 91 17.65 13.75 0.23
CA ALA A 91 18.65 12.73 0.55
C ALA A 91 20.10 13.16 0.24
N GLU A 92 20.30 14.12 -0.65
CA GLU A 92 21.60 14.68 -1.00
C GLU A 92 22.22 15.50 0.15
N GLN A 93 21.42 15.90 1.14
CA GLN A 93 21.92 16.60 2.32
C GLN A 93 22.56 15.59 3.30
N PRO A 94 23.81 15.80 3.72
CA PRO A 94 24.48 14.88 4.63
C PRO A 94 23.68 14.62 5.92
N GLY A 95 23.57 13.34 6.32
CA GLY A 95 22.84 12.91 7.52
C GLY A 95 21.32 13.02 7.41
N MET A 96 20.77 13.19 6.21
CA MET A 96 19.32 13.27 6.02
C MET A 96 18.63 11.95 6.41
N TYR A 97 19.20 10.79 6.10
CA TYR A 97 18.62 9.51 6.47
C TYR A 97 18.47 9.40 7.98
N ARG A 98 19.53 9.72 8.73
CA ARG A 98 19.49 9.78 10.18
C ARG A 98 18.41 10.74 10.72
N ARG A 99 18.38 11.98 10.25
CA ARG A 99 17.40 12.99 10.73
C ARG A 99 15.95 12.56 10.48
N ARG A 100 15.68 11.93 9.33
CA ARG A 100 14.35 11.41 9.01
C ARG A 100 13.97 10.24 9.91
N LEU A 101 14.90 9.32 10.15
CA LEU A 101 14.68 8.21 11.08
C LEU A 101 14.37 8.72 12.49
N GLU A 102 15.17 9.63 13.04
CA GLU A 102 14.93 10.21 14.37
C GLU A 102 13.58 10.95 14.46
N THR A 103 13.17 11.63 13.38
CA THR A 103 11.84 12.25 13.32
C THR A 103 10.73 11.20 13.40
N SER A 104 10.85 10.10 12.64
CA SER A 104 9.89 9.00 12.67
C SER A 104 9.85 8.30 14.04
N LEU A 105 11.01 8.07 14.67
CA LEU A 105 11.11 7.49 16.02
C LEU A 105 10.44 8.39 17.07
N ALA A 106 10.66 9.69 17.00
CA ALA A 106 10.00 10.66 17.87
C ALA A 106 8.48 10.70 17.66
N ASN A 107 8.02 10.64 16.41
CA ASN A 107 6.58 10.57 16.12
C ASN A 107 5.96 9.28 16.66
N LEU A 108 6.63 8.13 16.49
CA LEU A 108 6.17 6.83 16.93
C LEU A 108 6.32 6.61 18.45
N ASP A 109 6.95 7.52 19.19
CA ASP A 109 7.26 7.39 20.63
C ASP A 109 7.99 6.08 20.95
N THR A 110 9.03 5.76 20.17
CA THR A 110 9.82 4.53 20.30
C THR A 110 11.30 4.79 19.99
N ASP A 111 12.19 3.94 20.51
CA ASP A 111 13.64 4.02 20.34
C ASP A 111 14.14 3.31 19.07
N HIS A 112 13.33 2.41 18.50
CA HIS A 112 13.68 1.68 17.27
C HIS A 112 12.45 1.35 16.42
N VAL A 113 12.67 1.00 15.16
CA VAL A 113 11.68 0.31 14.31
C VAL A 113 12.24 -1.02 13.82
N ASP A 114 11.37 -2.00 13.56
CA ASP A 114 11.81 -3.29 13.07
C ASP A 114 12.23 -3.22 11.59
N PHE A 115 11.46 -2.51 10.77
CA PHE A 115 11.73 -2.36 9.33
C PHE A 115 11.74 -0.89 8.94
N TYR A 116 12.84 -0.41 8.36
CA TYR A 116 12.90 0.95 7.81
C TYR A 116 13.08 0.90 6.30
N HIS A 117 12.02 1.30 5.59
CA HIS A 117 11.96 1.17 4.14
C HIS A 117 12.54 2.40 3.45
N PHE A 118 13.44 2.21 2.49
CA PHE A 118 13.61 3.21 1.43
C PHE A 118 12.30 3.33 0.65
N TRP A 119 11.66 4.51 0.68
CA TRP A 119 10.29 4.65 0.24
C TRP A 119 10.17 4.80 -1.28
N GLY A 120 9.53 3.82 -1.93
CA GLY A 120 9.07 3.92 -3.32
C GLY A 120 10.23 4.08 -4.30
N ILE A 121 11.33 3.36 -4.07
CA ILE A 121 12.55 3.53 -4.84
C ILE A 121 12.38 3.04 -6.28
N SER A 122 13.07 3.73 -7.19
CA SER A 122 13.21 3.40 -8.60
C SER A 122 14.67 3.06 -8.91
N ARG A 123 14.93 2.47 -10.08
CA ARG A 123 16.32 2.25 -10.53
C ARG A 123 17.10 3.56 -10.56
N LYS A 124 16.48 4.60 -11.11
CA LYS A 124 17.08 5.93 -11.22
C LYS A 124 17.46 6.49 -9.84
N TYR A 125 16.54 6.43 -8.87
CA TYR A 125 16.81 6.94 -7.53
C TYR A 125 17.91 6.13 -6.82
N PHE A 126 17.93 4.82 -7.02
CA PHE A 126 18.98 3.95 -6.48
C PHE A 126 20.37 4.35 -7.02
N ASP A 127 20.49 4.47 -8.35
CA ASP A 127 21.75 4.75 -9.04
C ASP A 127 22.24 6.20 -8.86
N GLU A 128 21.34 7.18 -8.95
CA GLU A 128 21.70 8.60 -8.97
C GLU A 128 21.67 9.26 -7.59
N VAL A 129 20.97 8.68 -6.60
CA VAL A 129 20.82 9.28 -5.27
C VAL A 129 21.32 8.36 -4.16
N MET A 130 20.79 7.14 -4.04
CA MET A 130 21.14 6.27 -2.90
C MET A 130 22.62 5.89 -2.87
N ILE A 131 23.17 5.47 -4.01
CA ILE A 131 24.58 5.09 -4.10
C ILE A 131 25.49 6.31 -3.89
N PRO A 132 25.34 7.43 -4.64
CA PRO A 132 26.26 8.56 -4.51
C PRO A 132 26.19 9.25 -3.14
N CYS A 133 25.02 9.27 -2.50
CA CYS A 133 24.85 9.89 -1.19
C CYS A 133 25.18 8.94 -0.02
N GLY A 134 25.62 7.70 -0.29
CA GLY A 134 25.99 6.75 0.76
C GLY A 134 24.81 6.30 1.64
N LEU A 135 23.59 6.29 1.11
CA LEU A 135 22.40 5.98 1.91
C LEU A 135 22.37 4.54 2.45
N LEU A 136 22.95 3.58 1.71
CA LEU A 136 23.11 2.20 2.19
C LEU A 136 24.00 2.14 3.44
N GLU A 137 25.06 2.96 3.47
CA GLU A 137 25.98 3.04 4.59
C GLU A 137 25.34 3.73 5.81
N GLU A 138 24.52 4.77 5.60
CA GLU A 138 23.70 5.35 6.68
C GLU A 138 22.70 4.33 7.26
N ALA A 139 22.08 3.51 6.41
CA ALA A 139 21.18 2.44 6.84
C ALA A 139 21.91 1.36 7.65
N ARG A 140 23.10 0.93 7.20
CA ARG A 140 23.95 -0.01 7.95
C ARG A 140 24.30 0.52 9.33
N LYS A 141 24.71 1.79 9.44
CA LYS A 141 25.02 2.43 10.72
C LYS A 141 23.79 2.49 11.64
N ALA A 142 22.64 2.90 11.12
CA ALA A 142 21.40 2.93 11.89
C ALA A 142 21.03 1.54 12.45
N LYS A 143 21.31 0.48 11.68
CA LYS A 143 21.13 -0.90 12.11
C LYS A 143 22.11 -1.31 13.20
N GLU A 144 23.39 -0.97 13.05
CA GLU A 144 24.44 -1.25 14.05
C GLU A 144 24.20 -0.52 15.37
N GLU A 145 23.61 0.67 15.31
CA GLU A 145 23.21 1.47 16.46
C GLU A 145 21.88 1.00 17.08
N GLY A 146 21.20 0.02 16.49
CA GLY A 146 19.95 -0.56 17.00
C GLY A 146 18.70 0.28 16.76
N LEU A 147 18.78 1.36 15.98
CA LEU A 147 17.60 2.19 15.66
C LEU A 147 16.66 1.53 14.66
N ILE A 148 17.20 0.67 13.80
CA ILE A 148 16.43 -0.16 12.88
C ILE A 148 16.90 -1.60 13.01
N ARG A 149 16.00 -2.58 12.88
CA ARG A 149 16.42 -4.00 12.89
C ARG A 149 16.72 -4.53 11.50
N HIS A 150 15.98 -4.07 10.50
CA HIS A 150 16.08 -4.53 9.12
C HIS A 150 16.05 -3.38 8.10
N ILE A 151 16.90 -3.49 7.08
CA ILE A 151 16.98 -2.56 5.96
C ILE A 151 16.03 -3.05 4.87
N SER A 152 15.05 -2.23 4.53
CA SER A 152 13.96 -2.62 3.63
C SER A 152 13.75 -1.61 2.52
N PHE A 153 12.91 -1.94 1.55
CA PHE A 153 12.45 -0.98 0.57
C PHE A 153 10.99 -1.20 0.18
N SER A 154 10.36 -0.15 -0.35
CA SER A 154 9.10 -0.27 -1.08
C SER A 154 9.28 0.23 -2.50
N PHE A 155 8.41 -0.17 -3.42
CA PHE A 155 8.71 -0.08 -4.85
C PHE A 155 7.49 0.24 -5.73
N HIS A 156 7.70 1.06 -6.76
CA HIS A 156 6.67 1.53 -7.70
C HIS A 156 7.21 1.73 -9.15
N ASP A 157 8.33 1.11 -9.53
CA ASP A 157 8.95 1.25 -10.86
C ASP A 157 8.76 -0.05 -11.69
N GLU A 158 9.46 -0.21 -12.81
CA GLU A 158 9.41 -1.43 -13.64
C GLU A 158 10.00 -2.65 -12.88
N PRO A 159 9.40 -3.86 -12.93
CA PRO A 159 9.85 -5.02 -12.13
C PRO A 159 11.36 -5.34 -12.22
N SER A 160 11.99 -5.14 -13.39
CA SER A 160 13.43 -5.37 -13.57
C SER A 160 14.33 -4.52 -12.65
N ALA A 161 13.84 -3.36 -12.18
CA ALA A 161 14.56 -2.51 -11.23
C ALA A 161 14.67 -3.15 -9.84
N ILE A 162 13.72 -4.00 -9.43
CA ILE A 162 13.79 -4.73 -8.15
C ILE A 162 15.07 -5.56 -8.10
N LYS A 163 15.32 -6.33 -9.16
CA LYS A 163 16.52 -7.16 -9.27
C LYS A 163 17.80 -6.33 -9.16
N HIS A 164 17.85 -5.21 -9.89
CA HIS A 164 18.98 -4.28 -9.87
C HIS A 164 19.25 -3.71 -8.46
N ILE A 165 18.20 -3.33 -7.73
CA ILE A 165 18.31 -2.81 -6.36
C ILE A 165 18.81 -3.90 -5.40
N ILE A 166 18.24 -5.11 -5.46
CA ILE A 166 18.59 -6.21 -4.55
C ILE A 166 20.05 -6.62 -4.76
N ASP A 167 20.43 -6.97 -6.00
CA ASP A 167 21.80 -7.39 -6.31
C ASP A 167 22.79 -6.23 -6.05
N GLY A 168 22.46 -5.01 -6.46
CA GLY A 168 23.35 -3.86 -6.30
C GLY A 168 23.63 -3.48 -4.85
N SER A 169 22.66 -3.71 -3.94
CA SER A 169 22.83 -3.47 -2.50
C SER A 169 23.66 -4.59 -1.85
N GLU A 170 23.43 -5.84 -2.23
CA GLU A 170 24.22 -6.99 -1.77
C GLU A 170 25.68 -6.91 -2.20
N GLU A 171 25.96 -6.55 -3.45
CA GLU A 171 27.32 -6.33 -3.98
C GLU A 171 28.10 -5.26 -3.19
N ARG A 172 27.39 -4.34 -2.54
CA ARG A 172 27.95 -3.27 -1.69
C ARG A 172 28.04 -3.67 -0.21
N GLY A 173 27.71 -4.91 0.14
CA GLY A 173 27.77 -5.42 1.50
C GLY A 173 26.64 -4.95 2.41
N VAL A 174 25.57 -4.36 1.86
CA VAL A 174 24.39 -3.91 2.61
C VAL A 174 23.14 -4.53 1.98
N PRO A 175 22.89 -5.83 2.18
CA PRO A 175 21.75 -6.50 1.57
C PRO A 175 20.42 -5.93 2.08
N MET A 176 19.45 -5.81 1.17
CA MET A 176 18.06 -5.57 1.54
C MET A 176 17.49 -6.83 2.19
N GLU A 177 16.63 -6.65 3.19
CA GLU A 177 16.12 -7.75 4.02
C GLU A 177 14.61 -7.99 3.84
N SER A 178 13.88 -6.96 3.40
CA SER A 178 12.48 -7.13 2.99
C SER A 178 12.04 -6.14 1.91
N MET A 179 10.99 -6.52 1.20
CA MET A 179 10.43 -5.82 0.06
C MET A 179 8.92 -5.65 0.21
N LEU A 180 8.44 -4.42 0.02
CA LEU A 180 7.02 -4.07 -0.08
C LEU A 180 6.67 -3.66 -1.51
N VAL A 181 5.85 -4.46 -2.21
CA VAL A 181 5.51 -4.26 -3.64
C VAL A 181 4.01 -4.36 -3.90
N GLN A 182 3.55 -3.74 -4.98
CA GLN A 182 2.17 -3.87 -5.45
C GLN A 182 1.95 -5.30 -5.96
N TYR A 183 0.98 -6.00 -5.36
CA TYR A 183 0.60 -7.34 -5.79
C TYR A 183 -0.84 -7.65 -5.37
N ASN A 184 -1.70 -7.98 -6.35
CA ASN A 184 -3.06 -8.47 -6.15
C ASN A 184 -3.62 -9.03 -7.46
N LEU A 185 -4.89 -9.45 -7.44
CA LEU A 185 -5.57 -10.03 -8.60
C LEU A 185 -5.60 -9.10 -9.83
N LEU A 186 -5.44 -7.78 -9.66
CA LEU A 186 -5.47 -6.79 -10.74
C LEU A 186 -4.07 -6.38 -11.21
N ASP A 187 -3.06 -6.60 -10.39
CA ASP A 187 -1.67 -6.24 -10.68
C ASP A 187 -0.73 -7.34 -10.20
N ARG A 188 -0.23 -8.10 -11.18
CA ARG A 188 0.74 -9.20 -11.01
C ARG A 188 2.09 -8.86 -11.63
N SER A 189 2.33 -7.59 -11.97
CA SER A 189 3.56 -7.15 -12.64
C SER A 189 4.84 -7.56 -11.88
N ASN A 190 4.77 -7.57 -10.55
CA ASN A 190 5.88 -7.91 -9.66
C ASN A 190 5.93 -9.40 -9.25
N GLU A 191 5.10 -10.28 -9.84
CA GLU A 191 4.96 -11.66 -9.37
C GLU A 191 6.27 -12.45 -9.44
N GLU A 192 6.98 -12.40 -10.56
CA GLU A 192 8.30 -13.05 -10.70
C GLU A 192 9.34 -12.45 -9.73
N MET A 193 9.19 -11.17 -9.37
CA MET A 193 10.09 -10.50 -8.44
C MET A 193 9.85 -10.89 -6.99
N LEU A 194 8.65 -11.37 -6.63
CA LEU A 194 8.41 -11.99 -5.32
C LEU A 194 9.24 -13.27 -5.18
N THR A 195 9.20 -14.15 -6.18
CA THR A 195 10.01 -15.37 -6.23
C THR A 195 11.49 -15.05 -6.18
N TYR A 196 11.94 -14.09 -6.99
CA TYR A 196 13.33 -13.68 -7.00
C TYR A 196 13.79 -13.10 -5.66
N ALA A 197 13.01 -12.21 -5.02
CA ALA A 197 13.33 -11.67 -3.71
C ALA A 197 13.45 -12.76 -2.63
N GLN A 198 12.53 -13.73 -2.61
CA GLN A 198 12.63 -14.89 -1.71
C GLN A 198 13.88 -15.73 -1.99
N SER A 199 14.24 -15.97 -3.26
CA SER A 199 15.46 -16.70 -3.61
C SER A 199 16.74 -16.04 -3.09
N LYS A 200 16.69 -14.72 -2.86
CA LYS A 200 17.76 -13.91 -2.26
C LYS A 200 17.63 -13.78 -0.73
N GLY A 201 16.61 -14.41 -0.14
CA GLY A 201 16.38 -14.44 1.30
C GLY A 201 15.60 -13.25 1.86
N LEU A 202 14.97 -12.42 1.02
CA LEU A 202 14.17 -11.29 1.47
C LEU A 202 12.78 -11.74 1.94
N GLY A 203 12.26 -11.07 2.96
CA GLY A 203 10.84 -11.10 3.29
C GLY A 203 10.02 -10.30 2.28
N THR A 204 8.83 -10.79 1.91
CA THR A 204 7.99 -10.17 0.87
C THR A 204 6.60 -9.78 1.41
N VAL A 205 6.19 -8.55 1.10
CA VAL A 205 4.91 -7.98 1.54
C VAL A 205 4.17 -7.40 0.34
N ALA A 206 2.90 -7.74 0.21
CA ALA A 206 2.02 -7.22 -0.84
C ALA A 206 1.28 -6.00 -0.31
N MET A 207 1.50 -4.83 -0.92
CA MET A 207 0.67 -3.66 -0.69
C MET A 207 -0.59 -3.72 -1.57
N GLY A 208 -1.69 -3.20 -1.03
CA GLY A 208 -2.96 -3.10 -1.74
C GLY A 208 -3.58 -4.45 -2.13
N PRO A 209 -3.74 -5.42 -1.20
CA PRO A 209 -4.28 -6.74 -1.51
C PRO A 209 -5.68 -6.70 -2.15
N VAL A 210 -6.44 -5.63 -1.91
CA VAL A 210 -7.79 -5.39 -2.48
C VAL A 210 -7.82 -4.31 -3.58
N GLY A 211 -6.67 -3.98 -4.19
CA GLY A 211 -6.58 -3.04 -5.32
C GLY A 211 -7.03 -1.61 -5.01
N GLY A 212 -6.77 -1.13 -3.79
CA GLY A 212 -7.22 0.18 -3.32
C GLY A 212 -8.73 0.29 -3.07
N GLY A 213 -9.39 -0.84 -2.81
CA GLY A 213 -10.84 -0.92 -2.59
C GLY A 213 -11.61 -1.44 -3.81
N ARG A 214 -10.99 -1.53 -4.98
CA ARG A 214 -11.63 -2.08 -6.19
C ARG A 214 -12.18 -3.48 -5.98
N LEU A 215 -11.49 -4.30 -5.21
CA LEU A 215 -11.90 -5.66 -4.90
C LEU A 215 -12.66 -5.77 -3.57
N SER A 216 -13.22 -4.69 -3.01
CA SER A 216 -13.93 -4.77 -1.72
C SER A 216 -15.45 -4.92 -1.83
N ALA A 217 -16.08 -4.45 -2.92
CA ALA A 217 -17.52 -4.57 -3.09
C ALA A 217 -17.93 -5.97 -3.60
N PRO A 218 -19.13 -6.49 -3.24
CA PRO A 218 -19.62 -7.76 -3.75
C PRO A 218 -19.70 -7.79 -5.27
N THR A 219 -19.22 -8.88 -5.88
CA THR A 219 -19.27 -9.11 -7.32
C THR A 219 -19.60 -10.58 -7.57
N GLU A 220 -20.05 -10.91 -8.77
CA GLU A 220 -20.22 -12.31 -9.20
C GLU A 220 -18.91 -12.92 -9.73
N LEU A 221 -17.78 -12.19 -9.62
CA LEU A 221 -16.50 -12.58 -10.20
C LEU A 221 -16.18 -14.02 -9.82
N TYR A 222 -16.11 -14.34 -8.53
CA TYR A 222 -15.74 -15.69 -8.08
C TYR A 222 -16.60 -16.82 -8.66
N ALA A 223 -17.93 -16.63 -8.71
CA ALA A 223 -18.84 -17.64 -9.24
C ALA A 223 -18.61 -17.85 -10.75
N LYS A 224 -18.39 -16.77 -11.51
CA LYS A 224 -18.03 -16.86 -12.93
C LYS A 224 -16.67 -17.54 -13.14
N LEU A 225 -15.71 -17.29 -12.26
CA LEU A 225 -14.35 -17.82 -12.35
C LEU A 225 -14.25 -19.31 -12.06
N THR A 226 -15.01 -19.77 -11.06
CA THR A 226 -14.83 -21.12 -10.49
C THR A 226 -16.01 -22.05 -10.76
N GLY A 227 -17.16 -21.52 -11.17
CA GLY A 227 -18.42 -22.27 -11.22
C GLY A 227 -18.98 -22.63 -9.84
N GLY A 228 -18.31 -22.20 -8.76
CA GLY A 228 -18.71 -22.42 -7.38
C GLY A 228 -19.69 -21.37 -6.85
N ALA A 229 -20.08 -21.53 -5.58
CA ALA A 229 -20.87 -20.52 -4.87
C ALA A 229 -20.08 -19.22 -4.75
N SER A 230 -20.73 -18.08 -4.99
CA SER A 230 -20.09 -16.77 -4.89
C SER A 230 -19.56 -16.52 -3.47
N ILE A 231 -18.39 -15.87 -3.39
CA ILE A 231 -17.79 -15.38 -2.14
C ILE A 231 -17.63 -13.86 -2.22
N PRO A 232 -17.53 -13.14 -1.08
CA PRO A 232 -17.22 -11.72 -1.11
C PRO A 232 -15.93 -11.43 -1.88
N THR A 233 -15.91 -10.38 -2.70
CA THR A 233 -14.74 -10.06 -3.55
C THR A 233 -13.48 -9.80 -2.74
N TYR A 234 -13.59 -9.24 -1.52
CA TYR A 234 -12.42 -9.03 -0.67
C TYR A 234 -11.84 -10.37 -0.22
N GLU A 235 -12.68 -11.38 0.04
CA GLU A 235 -12.24 -12.73 0.38
C GLU A 235 -11.49 -13.36 -0.79
N LEU A 236 -12.01 -13.24 -2.02
CA LEU A 236 -11.32 -13.67 -3.23
C LEU A 236 -9.94 -13.00 -3.35
N ALA A 237 -9.87 -11.69 -3.15
CA ALA A 237 -8.64 -10.92 -3.24
C ALA A 237 -7.59 -11.39 -2.22
N PHE A 238 -8.00 -11.60 -0.97
CA PHE A 238 -7.11 -12.13 0.07
C PHE A 238 -6.67 -13.55 -0.20
N LYS A 239 -7.58 -14.44 -0.63
CA LYS A 239 -7.22 -15.83 -0.98
C LYS A 239 -6.22 -15.89 -2.14
N PHE A 240 -6.36 -15.01 -3.14
CA PHE A 240 -5.40 -14.91 -4.24
C PHE A 240 -4.02 -14.48 -3.74
N VAL A 241 -3.96 -13.36 -3.00
CA VAL A 241 -2.71 -12.78 -2.50
C VAL A 241 -2.00 -13.74 -1.53
N LEU A 242 -2.73 -14.26 -0.53
CA LEU A 242 -2.17 -15.16 0.48
C LEU A 242 -1.88 -16.56 -0.06
N GLY A 243 -2.48 -16.94 -1.19
CA GLY A 243 -2.20 -18.20 -1.88
C GLY A 243 -0.85 -18.22 -2.61
N ASN A 244 -0.23 -17.06 -2.85
CA ASN A 244 1.12 -17.02 -3.42
C ASN A 244 2.14 -17.51 -2.37
N PRO A 245 2.88 -18.62 -2.63
CA PRO A 245 3.88 -19.15 -1.68
C PRO A 245 5.08 -18.22 -1.50
N ASP A 246 5.36 -17.36 -2.49
CA ASP A 246 6.45 -16.40 -2.46
C ASP A 246 6.10 -15.12 -1.71
N LEU A 247 4.90 -15.05 -1.10
CA LEU A 247 4.45 -13.91 -0.30
C LEU A 247 4.40 -14.24 1.20
N ASN A 248 4.92 -13.37 2.06
CA ASN A 248 4.85 -13.57 3.51
C ASN A 248 3.67 -12.83 4.18
N CYS A 249 3.30 -11.65 3.69
CA CYS A 249 2.28 -10.81 4.33
C CYS A 249 1.45 -10.03 3.31
N ALA A 250 0.12 -10.02 3.48
CA ALA A 250 -0.79 -9.10 2.81
C ALA A 250 -1.01 -7.85 3.67
N LEU A 251 -0.51 -6.69 3.23
CA LEU A 251 -0.61 -5.43 3.98
C LEU A 251 -1.91 -4.69 3.62
N SER A 252 -2.87 -4.69 4.55
CA SER A 252 -4.21 -4.15 4.29
C SER A 252 -4.48 -2.85 5.04
N GLY A 253 -4.92 -1.82 4.31
CA GLY A 253 -5.43 -0.58 4.90
C GLY A 253 -6.89 -0.71 5.28
N MET A 254 -7.16 -1.08 6.53
CA MET A 254 -8.51 -1.32 7.06
C MET A 254 -9.06 -0.05 7.72
N GLN A 255 -10.33 0.27 7.45
CA GLN A 255 -10.96 1.52 7.92
C GLN A 255 -12.02 1.32 9.00
N THR A 256 -12.42 0.07 9.25
CA THR A 256 -13.42 -0.28 10.26
C THR A 256 -12.98 -1.50 11.06
N LEU A 257 -13.52 -1.63 12.27
CA LEU A 257 -13.27 -2.80 13.12
C LEU A 257 -13.75 -4.11 12.47
N ASP A 258 -14.84 -4.07 11.70
CA ASP A 258 -15.34 -5.24 10.97
C ASP A 258 -14.35 -5.71 9.90
N MET A 259 -13.72 -4.79 9.16
CA MET A 259 -12.67 -5.14 8.20
C MET A 259 -11.48 -5.81 8.90
N VAL A 260 -11.10 -5.34 10.09
CA VAL A 260 -10.03 -5.97 10.91
C VAL A 260 -10.40 -7.40 11.25
N LYS A 261 -11.60 -7.63 11.79
CA LYS A 261 -12.09 -8.96 12.17
C LYS A 261 -12.19 -9.91 10.97
N GLN A 262 -12.78 -9.45 9.86
CA GLN A 262 -12.95 -10.23 8.64
C GLN A 262 -11.60 -10.63 8.04
N ASN A 263 -10.69 -9.67 7.85
CA ASN A 263 -9.38 -9.94 7.24
C ASN A 263 -8.52 -10.83 8.15
N ALA A 264 -8.56 -10.61 9.47
CA ALA A 264 -7.82 -11.46 10.41
C ALA A 264 -8.36 -12.89 10.46
N ALA A 265 -9.68 -13.08 10.35
CA ALA A 265 -10.29 -14.40 10.24
C ALA A 265 -9.84 -15.12 8.96
N LEU A 266 -9.77 -14.41 7.82
CA LEU A 266 -9.27 -14.97 6.56
C LEU A 266 -7.79 -15.35 6.64
N ALA A 267 -6.93 -14.45 7.14
CA ALA A 267 -5.50 -14.70 7.31
C ALA A 267 -5.17 -15.75 8.39
N SER A 268 -6.16 -16.16 9.19
CA SER A 268 -6.04 -17.24 10.16
C SER A 268 -6.33 -18.62 9.58
N LYS A 269 -6.90 -18.71 8.37
CA LYS A 269 -7.22 -19.98 7.70
C LYS A 269 -6.09 -20.37 6.75
N ALA A 270 -5.72 -21.65 6.73
CA ALA A 270 -4.70 -22.20 5.84
C ALA A 270 -5.24 -22.49 4.42
N GLU A 271 -6.30 -21.79 4.03
CA GLU A 271 -7.08 -22.07 2.83
C GLU A 271 -6.66 -21.09 1.73
N GLY A 272 -5.52 -21.37 1.10
CA GLY A 272 -5.19 -20.80 -0.21
C GLY A 272 -5.96 -21.52 -1.32
N PHE A 273 -5.94 -20.96 -2.52
CA PHE A 273 -6.38 -21.69 -3.71
C PHE A 273 -5.43 -22.84 -4.02
N SER A 274 -5.99 -23.95 -4.50
CA SER A 274 -5.20 -24.96 -5.20
C SER A 274 -4.50 -24.32 -6.41
N LYS A 275 -3.40 -24.92 -6.87
CA LYS A 275 -2.67 -24.43 -8.04
C LYS A 275 -3.60 -24.27 -9.26
N GLU A 276 -4.52 -25.21 -9.47
CA GLU A 276 -5.48 -25.19 -10.57
C GLU A 276 -6.49 -24.03 -10.45
N GLU A 277 -7.02 -23.78 -9.25
CA GLU A 277 -7.88 -22.62 -9.01
C GLU A 277 -7.12 -21.32 -9.26
N TRP A 278 -5.87 -21.25 -8.81
CA TRP A 278 -5.03 -20.08 -8.97
C TRP A 278 -4.71 -19.78 -10.45
N GLU A 279 -4.44 -20.81 -11.25
CA GLU A 279 -4.27 -20.69 -12.71
C GLU A 279 -5.57 -20.25 -13.41
N LYS A 280 -6.74 -20.77 -12.99
CA LYS A 280 -8.05 -20.37 -13.53
C LYS A 280 -8.43 -18.92 -13.18
N LEU A 281 -8.06 -18.42 -12.01
CA LEU A 281 -8.26 -17.02 -11.64
C LEU A 281 -7.47 -16.08 -12.56
N GLY A 282 -6.28 -16.50 -13.00
CA GLY A 282 -5.45 -15.73 -13.93
C GLY A 282 -6.01 -15.61 -15.35
N SER A 283 -6.79 -16.59 -15.82
CA SER A 283 -7.26 -16.66 -17.21
C SER A 283 -8.57 -15.93 -17.48
N ALA A 284 -9.28 -15.46 -16.46
CA ALA A 284 -10.55 -14.76 -16.62
C ALA A 284 -10.39 -13.25 -16.82
N MET A 285 -9.73 -12.95 -17.93
CA MET A 285 -9.17 -11.64 -18.25
C MET A 285 -10.23 -10.56 -18.53
N GLU A 286 -11.46 -10.91 -18.93
CA GLU A 286 -12.45 -9.90 -19.35
C GLU A 286 -13.01 -9.07 -18.19
N ASP A 287 -13.42 -9.70 -17.09
CA ASP A 287 -13.90 -8.94 -15.94
C ASP A 287 -12.71 -8.25 -15.23
N LEU A 288 -11.53 -8.90 -15.12
CA LEU A 288 -10.31 -8.28 -14.57
C LEU A 288 -9.86 -7.03 -15.35
N LYS A 289 -10.13 -6.98 -16.66
CA LYS A 289 -9.84 -5.81 -17.49
C LYS A 289 -10.59 -4.57 -16.99
N LYS A 290 -11.86 -4.70 -16.59
CA LYS A 290 -12.64 -3.56 -16.06
C LYS A 290 -12.06 -3.03 -14.75
N PHE A 291 -11.61 -3.94 -13.88
CA PHE A 291 -10.99 -3.58 -12.60
C PHE A 291 -9.58 -2.99 -12.76
N SER A 292 -8.85 -3.34 -13.82
CA SER A 292 -7.52 -2.81 -14.11
C SER A 292 -7.54 -1.53 -14.96
N GLU A 293 -8.63 -1.26 -15.67
CA GLU A 293 -8.82 0.00 -16.39
C GLU A 293 -8.91 1.17 -15.39
N LEU A 294 -8.00 2.14 -15.52
CA LEU A 294 -7.82 3.25 -14.58
C LEU A 294 -7.54 2.74 -13.14
N TYR A 295 -6.32 2.28 -12.91
CA TYR A 295 -5.86 1.72 -11.64
C TYR A 295 -5.46 2.80 -10.59
N CYS A 296 -6.38 3.70 -10.24
CA CYS A 296 -6.19 4.69 -9.18
C CYS A 296 -6.48 4.11 -7.79
N THR A 297 -5.47 3.85 -6.96
CA THR A 297 -5.66 3.31 -5.59
C THR A 297 -6.24 4.30 -4.58
N GLY A 298 -6.56 5.53 -4.98
CA GLY A 298 -7.15 6.54 -4.10
C GLY A 298 -6.21 7.00 -2.97
N CYS A 299 -4.89 6.88 -3.16
CA CYS A 299 -3.85 7.19 -2.16
C CYS A 299 -3.70 8.69 -1.85
N LYS A 300 -4.26 9.57 -2.69
CA LYS A 300 -4.24 11.04 -2.55
C LYS A 300 -2.85 11.69 -2.63
N TYR A 301 -1.79 11.01 -3.09
CA TYR A 301 -0.49 11.66 -3.33
C TYR A 301 -0.55 12.76 -4.39
N CYS A 302 -1.51 12.69 -5.31
CA CYS A 302 -1.77 13.74 -6.29
C CYS A 302 -2.50 14.97 -5.71
N GLN A 303 -2.78 14.99 -4.39
CA GLN A 303 -3.48 16.07 -3.71
C GLN A 303 -2.56 16.90 -2.79
N PRO A 304 -2.89 18.19 -2.53
CA PRO A 304 -3.95 18.96 -3.19
C PRO A 304 -3.58 19.32 -4.64
N CYS A 305 -4.52 19.17 -5.57
CA CYS A 305 -4.36 19.62 -6.94
C CYS A 305 -4.26 21.15 -6.99
N PRO A 306 -3.27 21.76 -7.69
CA PRO A 306 -3.16 23.22 -7.81
C PRO A 306 -4.36 23.91 -8.48
N ALA A 307 -5.23 23.14 -9.16
CA ALA A 307 -6.49 23.60 -9.72
C ALA A 307 -7.71 23.33 -8.81
N GLY A 308 -7.53 22.65 -7.68
CA GLY A 308 -8.62 22.27 -6.77
C GLY A 308 -9.45 21.06 -7.23
N ILE A 309 -8.96 20.28 -8.21
CA ILE A 309 -9.68 19.09 -8.72
C ILE A 309 -9.52 17.92 -7.73
N GLU A 310 -10.64 17.35 -7.30
CA GLU A 310 -10.68 16.15 -6.45
C GLU A 310 -10.49 14.86 -7.27
N ILE A 311 -9.29 14.69 -7.84
CA ILE A 311 -8.92 13.59 -8.75
C ILE A 311 -9.34 12.21 -8.21
N PRO A 312 -9.01 11.81 -6.97
CA PRO A 312 -9.40 10.49 -6.47
C PRO A 312 -10.92 10.32 -6.34
N ALA A 313 -11.67 11.39 -6.07
CA ALA A 313 -13.13 11.32 -5.95
C ALA A 313 -13.77 11.05 -7.33
N ILE A 314 -13.34 11.78 -8.36
CA ILE A 314 -13.80 11.60 -9.75
C ILE A 314 -13.46 10.18 -10.24
N PHE A 315 -12.25 9.71 -10.01
CA PHE A 315 -11.83 8.36 -10.39
C PHE A 315 -12.56 7.26 -9.61
N ASN A 316 -12.96 7.53 -8.37
CA ASN A 316 -13.79 6.61 -7.60
C ASN A 316 -15.23 6.53 -8.15
N MET A 317 -15.81 7.64 -8.59
CA MET A 317 -17.11 7.64 -9.30
C MET A 317 -17.02 6.80 -10.57
N TYR A 318 -15.94 6.95 -11.36
CA TYR A 318 -15.69 6.10 -12.53
C TYR A 318 -15.57 4.63 -12.15
N THR A 319 -14.94 4.31 -11.03
CA THR A 319 -14.85 2.94 -10.52
C THR A 319 -16.25 2.38 -10.24
N TYR A 320 -17.15 3.13 -9.60
CA TYR A 320 -18.53 2.69 -9.41
C TYR A 320 -19.27 2.39 -10.71
N HIS A 321 -19.06 3.20 -11.74
CA HIS A 321 -19.63 2.97 -13.07
C HIS A 321 -19.00 1.75 -13.76
N ASN A 322 -17.68 1.78 -14.01
CA ASN A 322 -16.99 0.83 -14.88
C ASN A 322 -16.81 -0.55 -14.24
N VAL A 323 -16.55 -0.58 -12.93
CA VAL A 323 -16.20 -1.81 -12.20
C VAL A 323 -17.44 -2.47 -11.62
N TYR A 324 -18.29 -1.70 -10.94
CA TYR A 324 -19.45 -2.25 -10.23
C TYR A 324 -20.75 -2.19 -11.02
N GLY A 325 -20.77 -1.55 -12.20
CA GLY A 325 -21.98 -1.37 -13.00
C GLY A 325 -23.02 -0.45 -12.34
N LEU A 326 -22.65 0.27 -11.28
CA LEU A 326 -23.53 1.15 -10.51
C LEU A 326 -23.65 2.53 -11.17
N THR A 327 -23.99 2.55 -12.46
CA THR A 327 -24.00 3.77 -13.30
C THR A 327 -24.88 4.88 -12.73
N GLY A 328 -26.12 4.58 -12.31
CA GLY A 328 -27.02 5.59 -11.76
C GLY A 328 -26.50 6.20 -10.45
N HIS A 329 -25.87 5.39 -9.59
CA HIS A 329 -25.24 5.87 -8.36
C HIS A 329 -24.02 6.75 -8.66
N ALA A 330 -23.15 6.30 -9.56
CA ALA A 330 -21.97 7.05 -9.99
C ALA A 330 -22.35 8.40 -10.62
N GLN A 331 -23.37 8.43 -11.48
CA GLN A 331 -23.89 9.66 -12.07
C GLN A 331 -24.42 10.61 -10.99
N HIS A 332 -25.24 10.12 -10.06
CA HIS A 332 -25.75 10.95 -8.97
C HIS A 332 -24.64 11.55 -8.11
N MET A 333 -23.59 10.78 -7.80
CA MET A 333 -22.42 11.28 -7.08
C MET A 333 -21.68 12.38 -7.87
N PHE A 334 -21.53 12.19 -9.19
CA PHE A 334 -20.88 13.16 -10.06
C PHE A 334 -21.69 14.46 -10.15
N ASP A 335 -23.00 14.38 -10.33
CA ASP A 335 -23.91 15.54 -10.39
C ASP A 335 -23.87 16.35 -9.09
N GLU A 336 -23.92 15.68 -7.93
CA GLU A 336 -23.83 16.33 -6.62
C GLU A 336 -22.44 16.95 -6.38
N TYR A 337 -21.36 16.33 -6.88
CA TYR A 337 -20.02 16.92 -6.84
C TYR A 337 -19.96 18.23 -7.65
N VAL A 338 -20.48 18.23 -8.88
CA VAL A 338 -20.52 19.42 -9.75
C VAL A 338 -21.40 20.51 -9.14
N LYS A 339 -22.58 20.16 -8.64
CA LYS A 339 -23.52 21.09 -7.99
C LYS A 339 -22.93 21.79 -6.76
N LYS A 340 -22.02 21.13 -6.04
CA LYS A 340 -21.27 21.71 -4.90
C LYS A 340 -20.07 22.56 -5.34
N GLY A 341 -19.90 22.83 -6.64
CA GLY A 341 -18.81 23.62 -7.18
C GLY A 341 -17.51 22.81 -7.37
N GLY A 342 -17.62 21.48 -7.44
CA GLY A 342 -16.48 20.60 -7.74
C GLY A 342 -15.79 20.98 -9.04
N LYS A 343 -14.45 20.97 -9.02
CA LYS A 343 -13.62 21.33 -10.17
C LYS A 343 -13.44 20.14 -11.11
N LEU A 344 -13.41 20.41 -12.41
CA LEU A 344 -13.38 19.40 -13.47
C LEU A 344 -12.13 19.56 -14.34
N HIS A 345 -11.97 18.69 -15.35
CA HIS A 345 -10.87 18.73 -16.31
C HIS A 345 -10.75 20.12 -16.98
N ALA A 346 -11.86 20.81 -17.21
CA ALA A 346 -11.86 22.17 -17.76
C ALA A 346 -11.12 23.20 -16.88
N ASP A 347 -11.01 22.97 -15.56
CA ASP A 347 -10.25 23.81 -14.63
C ASP A 347 -8.74 23.43 -14.57
N CYS A 348 -8.33 22.36 -15.26
CA CYS A 348 -6.96 21.84 -15.19
C CYS A 348 -5.94 22.86 -15.70
N LYS A 349 -4.96 23.19 -14.86
CA LYS A 349 -3.85 24.09 -15.20
C LYS A 349 -2.74 23.44 -16.04
N ASN A 350 -2.90 22.18 -16.45
CA ASN A 350 -1.88 21.41 -17.17
C ASN A 350 -0.48 21.40 -16.53
N CYS A 351 -0.40 21.53 -15.20
CA CYS A 351 0.87 21.66 -14.48
C CYS A 351 1.66 20.35 -14.31
N GLY A 352 1.02 19.18 -14.50
CA GLY A 352 1.65 17.87 -14.36
C GLY A 352 1.99 17.45 -12.91
N PHE A 353 1.59 18.20 -11.89
CA PHE A 353 1.84 17.86 -10.48
C PHE A 353 1.31 16.48 -10.10
N CYS A 354 0.06 16.19 -10.47
CA CYS A 354 -0.62 14.95 -10.11
C CYS A 354 0.08 13.71 -10.68
N GLU A 355 0.52 13.78 -11.94
CA GLU A 355 1.20 12.68 -12.64
C GLU A 355 2.59 12.43 -12.06
N LYS A 356 3.35 13.49 -11.78
CA LYS A 356 4.67 13.38 -11.11
C LYS A 356 4.60 12.74 -9.72
N LYS A 357 3.45 12.83 -9.05
CA LYS A 357 3.22 12.27 -7.71
C LYS A 357 2.44 10.96 -7.73
N CYS A 358 2.00 10.49 -8.89
CA CYS A 358 1.19 9.29 -9.00
C CYS A 358 2.09 8.05 -8.89
N PRO A 359 1.93 7.20 -7.85
CA PRO A 359 2.75 6.00 -7.71
C PRO A 359 2.35 4.89 -8.69
N GLN A 360 1.27 5.09 -9.45
CA GLN A 360 0.74 4.17 -10.45
C GLN A 360 1.00 4.69 -11.88
N HIS A 361 1.78 5.77 -12.01
CA HIS A 361 2.16 6.40 -13.29
C HIS A 361 0.98 6.68 -14.24
N LEU A 362 -0.19 6.98 -13.67
CA LEU A 362 -1.39 7.27 -14.46
C LEU A 362 -1.23 8.58 -15.23
N GLN A 363 -1.69 8.60 -16.48
CA GLN A 363 -1.87 9.81 -17.29
C GLN A 363 -3.11 10.58 -16.81
N ILE A 364 -3.05 11.10 -15.58
CA ILE A 364 -4.20 11.63 -14.84
C ILE A 364 -4.95 12.69 -15.65
N ARG A 365 -4.27 13.59 -16.34
CA ARG A 365 -4.92 14.68 -17.08
C ARG A 365 -5.80 14.16 -18.21
N GLU A 366 -5.27 13.23 -19.00
CA GLU A 366 -6.01 12.57 -20.08
C GLU A 366 -7.16 11.71 -19.53
N LEU A 367 -6.91 10.98 -18.44
CA LEU A 367 -7.92 10.14 -17.80
C LEU A 367 -9.06 10.95 -17.20
N LEU A 368 -8.82 12.13 -16.63
CA LEU A 368 -9.88 13.03 -16.17
C LEU A 368 -10.83 13.39 -17.31
N GLN A 369 -10.29 13.78 -18.47
CA GLN A 369 -11.10 14.11 -19.64
C GLN A 369 -11.96 12.91 -20.08
N LYS A 370 -11.35 11.72 -20.16
CA LYS A 370 -12.04 10.48 -20.54
C LYS A 370 -13.15 10.11 -19.57
N VAL A 371 -12.88 10.18 -18.27
CA VAL A 371 -13.84 9.86 -17.21
C VAL A 371 -15.02 10.83 -17.23
N GLU A 372 -14.77 12.13 -17.34
CA GLU A 372 -15.83 13.13 -17.33
C GLU A 372 -16.74 13.03 -18.56
N ALA A 373 -16.20 12.63 -19.72
CA ALA A 373 -16.98 12.39 -20.93
C ALA A 373 -17.99 11.24 -20.78
N VAL A 374 -17.80 10.34 -19.81
CA VAL A 374 -18.76 9.27 -19.51
C VAL A 374 -19.97 9.80 -18.74
N PHE A 375 -19.78 10.79 -17.87
CA PHE A 375 -20.84 11.35 -17.01
C PHE A 375 -21.56 12.57 -17.60
N ASN A 376 -20.96 13.26 -18.57
CA ASN A 376 -21.55 14.44 -19.22
C ASN A 376 -22.49 14.10 -20.41
N LYS A 377 -23.12 12.92 -20.40
CA LYS A 377 -23.97 12.42 -21.49
C LYS A 377 -25.45 12.77 -21.33
#